data_AF-A0A956EG64-F1
#
_entry.id   AF-A0A956EG64-F1
#
_cell.length_a   1.000
_cell.length_b   1.000
_cell.length_c   1.000
_cell.angle_alpha   90.00
_cell.angle_beta   90.00
_cell.angle_gamma   90.00
#
_symmetry.space_group_name_H-M   'P 1'
#
loop_
_entity.id
_entity.type
_entity.pdbx_description
1 polymer ?
#
loop_
_entity_poly.entity_id
_entity_poly.type
_entity_poly.pdbx_seq_one_letter_code
_entity_poly.pdbx_strand_id
1 'polypeptide(L)'
;MNHMRIPRTWGARAIAALVLVAACGDDGGETRGSDGSSATATASATATTSATATSAASASEGSGGSASEGSSGGSTSAGTDATSTSSGSASTSSSTGVESSGAVSSSDASSSSGSTGEAPGCDLGQVPDTLGFTFAKKFDTGIPDPVLQATYYNTQDDEVMVMSFSGKARRMALDGTPLADVIDVPPEAQPKLDGATYDPVNHRGLLITQGCMLVEVEPQTLQVIESQQLGFGMSICAGLALGLDNNLYIASYGTDEMVVLSRDGKSEIRRVDMIAKVQLDGFDGITLIAGSENFLVMSTSPAAIAAIIDGFGNVIVPVAPIGQAQAPLKGGMPSLPDAVLTICGNGHAWLCEAYNSICFDYVPDDGDKDACPCLIPQ
;
A
#
# COMPACT_ATOMS: atom_id res chain seq x y z
N MET A 1 -33.76 -64.83 23.03
CA MET A 1 -32.72 -65.51 22.22
C MET A 1 -31.68 -64.50 21.79
N ASN A 2 -30.45 -64.96 21.58
CA ASN A 2 -29.27 -64.30 20.97
C ASN A 2 -28.99 -62.81 21.25
N HIS A 3 -27.87 -62.58 21.93
CA HIS A 3 -27.21 -61.28 22.03
C HIS A 3 -26.67 -60.79 20.68
N MET A 4 -26.46 -59.47 20.57
CA MET A 4 -25.19 -58.94 20.07
C MET A 4 -24.76 -57.75 20.94
N ARG A 5 -23.48 -57.36 20.90
CA ARG A 5 -22.80 -56.51 21.89
C ARG A 5 -21.91 -55.45 21.20
N ILE A 6 -21.92 -54.19 21.70
CA ILE A 6 -20.73 -53.35 22.07
C ILE A 6 -19.72 -52.98 20.94
N PRO A 7 -18.96 -51.85 20.93
CA PRO A 7 -18.79 -50.73 21.89
C PRO A 7 -19.05 -49.31 21.31
N ARG A 8 -18.75 -48.28 22.12
CA ARG A 8 -18.52 -46.87 21.75
C ARG A 8 -17.07 -46.60 21.31
N THR A 9 -16.85 -45.52 20.54
CA THR A 9 -15.73 -44.56 20.64
C THR A 9 -16.17 -43.33 19.80
N TRP A 10 -16.16 -42.08 20.26
CA TRP A 10 -15.07 -41.21 20.73
C TRP A 10 -13.95 -41.04 19.69
N GLY A 11 -13.97 -39.89 19.01
CA GLY A 11 -12.91 -39.36 18.14
C GLY A 11 -13.02 -37.84 18.14
N ALA A 12 -11.91 -37.14 18.45
CA ALA A 12 -11.89 -35.70 18.69
C ALA A 12 -11.18 -34.93 17.57
N ARG A 13 -11.27 -33.60 17.62
CA ARG A 13 -10.59 -32.66 16.71
C ARG A 13 -9.08 -32.85 16.70
N ALA A 14 -8.47 -32.77 15.52
CA ALA A 14 -7.13 -32.20 15.32
C ALA A 14 -7.01 -31.73 13.87
N ILE A 15 -6.90 -30.41 13.65
CA ILE A 15 -6.35 -29.85 12.41
C ILE A 15 -4.87 -29.58 12.71
N ALA A 16 -3.97 -30.09 11.87
CA ALA A 16 -2.53 -29.92 12.06
C ALA A 16 -2.06 -28.63 11.37
N ALA A 17 -1.76 -27.60 12.16
CA ALA A 17 -0.95 -26.47 11.68
C ALA A 17 0.52 -26.90 11.63
N LEU A 18 1.18 -26.72 10.48
CA LEU A 18 2.58 -27.08 10.29
C LEU A 18 3.48 -25.84 10.40
N VAL A 19 3.90 -25.52 11.62
CA VAL A 19 4.90 -24.47 11.86
C VAL A 19 6.31 -25.07 11.73
N LEU A 20 7.10 -24.58 10.79
CA LEU A 20 8.52 -24.93 10.61
C LEU A 20 9.41 -23.71 10.89
N VAL A 21 9.67 -23.46 12.17
CA VAL A 21 10.75 -22.57 12.61
C VAL A 21 12.02 -23.41 12.78
N ALA A 22 13.01 -23.18 11.94
CA ALA A 22 14.32 -23.83 12.02
C ALA A 22 15.33 -22.90 12.71
N ALA A 23 15.44 -23.04 14.03
CA ALA A 23 16.46 -22.36 14.84
C ALA A 23 17.38 -23.40 15.48
N CYS A 24 18.64 -23.47 15.04
CA CYS A 24 19.66 -24.31 15.66
C CYS A 24 20.34 -23.55 16.82
N GLY A 25 19.88 -23.80 18.04
CA GLY A 25 20.65 -23.56 19.27
C GLY A 25 21.05 -24.89 19.87
N ASP A 26 22.35 -25.12 20.03
CA ASP A 26 22.92 -26.32 20.65
C ASP A 26 23.34 -25.98 22.09
N ASP A 27 22.98 -26.82 23.06
CA ASP A 27 23.05 -26.47 24.49
C ASP A 27 23.47 -27.68 25.34
N GLY A 28 24.64 -27.60 25.96
CA GLY A 28 25.21 -28.65 26.82
C GLY A 28 26.75 -28.68 26.81
N GLY A 29 27.44 -28.68 27.95
CA GLY A 29 26.96 -28.59 29.32
C GLY A 29 28.11 -28.46 30.34
N GLU A 30 27.76 -28.23 31.60
CA GLU A 30 28.69 -28.05 32.73
C GLU A 30 29.47 -29.35 33.07
N THR A 31 30.54 -29.41 33.89
CA THR A 31 31.05 -28.57 35.00
C THR A 31 32.57 -28.75 35.17
N ARG A 32 33.25 -27.71 35.70
CA ARG A 32 34.18 -27.75 36.86
C ARG A 32 34.81 -26.37 37.08
N GLY A 33 35.23 -26.05 38.32
CA GLY A 33 35.69 -24.71 38.67
C GLY A 33 36.77 -24.65 39.76
N SER A 34 36.73 -23.57 40.53
CA SER A 34 37.64 -23.13 41.61
C SER A 34 38.83 -22.23 41.20
N ASP A 35 39.08 -21.28 42.11
CA ASP A 35 40.32 -20.55 42.41
C ASP A 35 40.95 -19.59 41.36
N GLY A 36 40.54 -18.33 41.43
CA GLY A 36 41.27 -17.39 42.30
C GLY A 36 42.31 -16.43 41.70
N SER A 37 42.34 -15.23 42.30
CA SER A 37 43.38 -14.18 42.21
C SER A 37 43.41 -13.23 41.01
N SER A 38 43.80 -12.00 41.32
CA SER A 38 43.98 -10.84 40.43
C SER A 38 45.34 -10.81 39.74
N ALA A 39 45.42 -10.20 38.55
CA ALA A 39 46.54 -9.31 38.19
C ALA A 39 46.18 -8.37 37.02
N THR A 40 46.70 -7.14 37.07
CA THR A 40 46.74 -6.19 35.95
C THR A 40 48.05 -6.36 35.18
N ALA A 41 48.03 -6.41 33.85
CA ALA A 41 49.24 -6.20 33.04
C ALA A 41 48.93 -5.68 31.63
N THR A 42 49.65 -4.63 31.21
CA THR A 42 49.68 -4.12 29.84
C THR A 42 50.80 -4.81 29.06
N ALA A 43 50.57 -5.16 27.79
CA ALA A 43 51.63 -5.32 26.80
C ALA A 43 51.10 -5.09 25.37
N SER A 44 51.92 -4.48 24.53
CA SER A 44 51.68 -4.34 23.08
C SER A 44 52.71 -5.17 22.31
N ALA A 45 52.48 -5.34 21.00
CA ALA A 45 53.45 -5.26 19.90
C ALA A 45 53.39 -6.42 18.87
N THR A 46 53.34 -6.03 17.58
CA THR A 46 54.29 -6.41 16.50
C THR A 46 54.57 -7.90 16.20
N ALA A 47 54.65 -8.39 14.95
CA ALA A 47 54.20 -8.00 13.61
C ALA A 47 54.62 -9.11 12.62
N THR A 48 54.22 -9.02 11.33
CA THR A 48 54.81 -9.78 10.18
C THR A 48 54.61 -11.33 10.20
N THR A 49 54.71 -12.10 9.10
CA THR A 49 55.20 -11.83 7.73
C THR A 49 54.49 -12.71 6.67
N SER A 50 54.31 -12.15 5.45
CA SER A 50 54.41 -12.74 4.09
C SER A 50 54.18 -14.24 3.79
N ALA A 51 53.24 -14.52 2.87
CA ALA A 51 53.44 -15.19 1.55
C ALA A 51 52.11 -15.09 0.75
N THR A 52 51.95 -14.59 -0.49
CA THR A 52 52.74 -14.39 -1.73
C THR A 52 52.41 -15.41 -2.83
N ALA A 53 51.50 -15.01 -3.73
CA ALA A 53 51.35 -15.45 -5.14
C ALA A 53 50.96 -16.94 -5.41
N THR A 54 50.53 -17.37 -6.61
CA THR A 54 50.50 -16.72 -7.94
C THR A 54 49.27 -17.15 -8.77
N SER A 55 49.00 -16.42 -9.85
CA SER A 55 48.16 -16.72 -11.04
C SER A 55 48.34 -18.17 -11.59
N ALA A 56 47.51 -18.71 -12.49
CA ALA A 56 46.83 -18.08 -13.63
C ALA A 56 45.66 -18.90 -14.21
N ALA A 57 45.00 -18.36 -15.25
CA ALA A 57 43.94 -19.02 -16.03
C ALA A 57 44.46 -19.60 -17.37
N SER A 58 43.70 -20.51 -17.99
CA SER A 58 43.56 -20.66 -19.46
C SER A 58 42.41 -21.61 -19.81
N ALA A 59 41.93 -21.54 -21.06
CA ALA A 59 40.78 -22.28 -21.59
C ALA A 59 41.17 -23.52 -22.43
N SER A 60 40.18 -24.32 -22.82
CA SER A 60 40.29 -25.34 -23.88
C SER A 60 38.93 -25.57 -24.58
N GLU A 61 38.97 -26.05 -25.82
CA GLU A 61 37.83 -26.18 -26.75
C GLU A 61 37.25 -27.61 -26.82
N GLY A 62 36.10 -27.80 -27.50
CA GLY A 62 35.56 -29.14 -27.84
C GLY A 62 34.23 -29.06 -28.61
N SER A 63 34.01 -29.91 -29.63
CA SER A 63 32.86 -29.84 -30.56
C SER A 63 32.22 -31.19 -30.92
N GLY A 64 30.93 -31.15 -31.31
CA GLY A 64 30.19 -32.25 -31.98
C GLY A 64 29.14 -32.96 -31.11
N GLY A 65 28.04 -33.52 -31.64
CA GLY A 65 27.50 -33.46 -33.01
C GLY A 65 26.50 -34.60 -33.33
N SER A 66 25.45 -34.34 -34.15
CA SER A 66 24.40 -35.27 -34.66
C SER A 66 23.40 -35.83 -33.61
N ALA A 67 22.06 -35.87 -33.79
CA ALA A 67 21.17 -36.45 -34.83
C ALA A 67 20.95 -37.99 -34.65
N SER A 68 19.78 -38.63 -34.90
CA SER A 68 18.52 -38.24 -35.58
C SER A 68 17.28 -39.10 -35.12
N GLU A 69 16.09 -38.81 -35.68
CA GLU A 69 14.87 -39.67 -35.81
C GLU A 69 13.99 -39.98 -34.56
N GLY A 70 12.65 -40.09 -34.67
CA GLY A 70 11.76 -39.76 -35.80
C GLY A 70 10.29 -40.27 -35.68
N SER A 71 9.38 -39.71 -36.51
CA SER A 71 8.02 -40.21 -36.88
C SER A 71 6.87 -40.21 -35.83
N SER A 72 5.59 -40.06 -36.20
CA SER A 72 4.95 -39.63 -37.47
C SER A 72 3.42 -39.37 -37.36
N GLY A 73 2.86 -38.54 -38.25
CA GLY A 73 1.41 -38.33 -38.50
C GLY A 73 0.84 -37.06 -37.86
N GLY A 74 0.09 -36.17 -38.54
CA GLY A 74 -0.49 -36.19 -39.91
C GLY A 74 -1.90 -36.80 -39.93
N SER A 75 -2.96 -36.16 -40.44
CA SER A 75 -3.13 -34.90 -41.21
C SER A 75 -4.64 -34.44 -41.07
N THR A 76 -5.29 -33.44 -41.72
CA THR A 76 -5.09 -32.63 -42.96
C THR A 76 -5.93 -31.32 -42.90
N SER A 77 -5.91 -30.52 -43.99
CA SER A 77 -6.91 -29.56 -44.57
C SER A 77 -8.27 -29.30 -43.87
N ALA A 78 -8.94 -28.14 -43.98
CA ALA A 78 -8.79 -26.93 -44.83
C ALA A 78 -9.28 -25.69 -44.01
N GLY A 79 -9.18 -24.41 -44.41
CA GLY A 79 -8.97 -23.80 -45.73
C GLY A 79 -10.31 -23.29 -46.30
N THR A 80 -10.63 -22.01 -46.09
CA THR A 80 -11.79 -21.32 -46.70
C THR A 80 -11.50 -19.81 -46.77
N ASP A 81 -11.87 -19.18 -47.88
CA ASP A 81 -11.49 -17.81 -48.23
C ASP A 81 -12.32 -16.72 -47.55
N ALA A 82 -11.75 -15.51 -47.48
CA ALA A 82 -12.49 -14.27 -47.26
C ALA A 82 -11.94 -13.18 -48.20
N THR A 83 -12.79 -12.66 -49.11
CA THR A 83 -12.42 -11.54 -50.01
C THR A 83 -13.69 -10.83 -50.49
N SER A 84 -13.71 -9.49 -50.37
CA SER A 84 -14.78 -8.57 -50.80
C SER A 84 -16.12 -8.74 -50.05
N THR A 85 -17.01 -7.75 -49.96
CA THR A 85 -17.11 -6.49 -50.74
C THR A 85 -17.43 -5.30 -49.83
N SER A 86 -16.95 -4.10 -50.21
CA SER A 86 -17.30 -2.84 -49.55
C SER A 86 -18.65 -2.30 -50.01
N SER A 87 -19.41 -1.73 -49.07
CA SER A 87 -20.37 -0.67 -49.36
C SER A 87 -20.44 0.25 -48.15
N GLY A 88 -20.71 1.54 -48.38
CA GLY A 88 -20.78 2.52 -47.31
C GLY A 88 -21.75 3.64 -47.67
N SER A 89 -22.02 4.50 -46.71
CA SER A 89 -22.64 5.81 -46.94
C SER A 89 -22.20 6.76 -45.84
N ALA A 90 -21.75 7.95 -46.23
CA ALA A 90 -21.49 9.04 -45.30
C ALA A 90 -22.80 9.78 -44.97
N SER A 91 -22.79 10.56 -43.89
CA SER A 91 -23.79 11.59 -43.66
C SER A 91 -23.13 12.78 -42.99
N THR A 92 -22.74 13.75 -43.81
CA THR A 92 -22.24 15.05 -43.37
C THR A 92 -23.40 15.98 -43.03
N SER A 93 -23.27 16.74 -41.94
CA SER A 93 -23.97 18.01 -41.76
C SER A 93 -23.07 18.97 -40.98
N SER A 94 -23.09 20.26 -41.35
CA SER A 94 -22.18 21.27 -40.81
C SER A 94 -22.80 22.66 -40.83
N SER A 95 -22.62 23.39 -39.72
CA SER A 95 -22.81 24.84 -39.57
C SER A 95 -22.25 25.21 -38.18
N THR A 96 -21.17 25.98 -38.07
CA THR A 96 -21.19 27.47 -37.96
C THR A 96 -22.28 27.98 -37.01
N GLY A 97 -22.00 28.62 -35.88
CA GLY A 97 -20.73 29.14 -35.35
C GLY A 97 -20.81 30.65 -35.15
N VAL A 98 -20.63 31.12 -33.91
CA VAL A 98 -20.67 32.53 -33.52
C VAL A 98 -19.65 32.76 -32.41
N GLU A 99 -18.67 33.64 -32.65
CA GLU A 99 -17.86 34.24 -31.59
C GLU A 99 -18.61 35.41 -30.96
N SER A 100 -18.41 35.68 -29.67
CA SER A 100 -18.75 36.97 -29.09
C SER A 100 -17.79 37.31 -27.94
N SER A 101 -16.79 38.13 -28.23
CA SER A 101 -15.98 38.77 -27.19
C SER A 101 -16.84 39.73 -26.36
N GLY A 102 -16.63 39.80 -25.04
CA GLY A 102 -17.45 40.63 -24.16
C GLY A 102 -16.81 40.87 -22.80
N ALA A 103 -15.88 41.83 -22.72
CA ALA A 103 -15.30 42.30 -21.47
C ALA A 103 -15.70 43.75 -21.20
N VAL A 104 -16.44 44.02 -20.11
CA VAL A 104 -16.54 45.35 -19.47
C VAL A 104 -16.99 45.27 -18.01
N SER A 105 -16.26 45.98 -17.16
CA SER A 105 -16.74 46.74 -16.00
C SER A 105 -17.50 46.04 -14.85
N SER A 106 -16.74 45.70 -13.82
CA SER A 106 -16.76 46.37 -12.51
C SER A 106 -18.10 46.90 -11.96
N SER A 107 -18.50 46.38 -10.79
CA SER A 107 -19.35 47.07 -9.82
C SER A 107 -18.76 46.93 -8.41
N ASP A 108 -18.20 48.01 -7.87
CA ASP A 108 -17.50 48.02 -6.58
C ASP A 108 -18.44 48.07 -5.35
N ALA A 109 -17.97 47.40 -4.30
CA ALA A 109 -18.13 47.72 -2.88
C ALA A 109 -19.49 48.23 -2.32
N SER A 110 -20.15 47.39 -1.52
CA SER A 110 -20.51 47.71 -0.12
C SER A 110 -21.04 46.45 0.61
N SER A 111 -20.77 46.23 1.90
CA SER A 111 -19.83 46.89 2.82
C SER A 111 -19.45 45.93 3.96
N SER A 112 -18.26 46.11 4.55
CA SER A 112 -17.68 45.21 5.55
C SER A 112 -18.47 45.07 6.87
N SER A 113 -18.60 43.84 7.35
CA SER A 113 -18.59 43.52 8.79
C SER A 113 -17.44 42.55 9.05
N GLY A 114 -16.39 43.02 9.72
CA GLY A 114 -15.23 42.17 10.01
C GLY A 114 -15.56 41.11 11.05
N SER A 115 -15.45 39.83 10.68
CA SER A 115 -15.22 38.74 11.61
C SER A 115 -13.78 38.29 11.48
N THR A 116 -13.10 38.06 12.60
CA THR A 116 -11.90 37.21 12.64
C THR A 116 -12.37 35.76 12.57
N GLY A 117 -12.85 35.35 11.40
CA GLY A 117 -13.35 34.00 11.19
C GLY A 117 -12.20 32.99 11.15
N GLU A 118 -12.35 31.89 11.88
CA GLU A 118 -11.80 30.61 11.45
C GLU A 118 -12.16 30.35 9.98
N ALA A 119 -11.32 29.57 9.30
CA ALA A 119 -11.71 29.01 8.00
C ALA A 119 -13.04 28.26 8.18
N PRO A 120 -14.01 28.39 7.26
CA PRO A 120 -15.31 27.77 7.43
C PRO A 120 -15.14 26.25 7.51
N GLY A 121 -15.36 25.69 8.70
CA GLY A 121 -15.26 24.25 8.96
C GLY A 121 -16.17 23.46 8.02
N CYS A 122 -15.67 22.32 7.55
CA CYS A 122 -16.43 21.46 6.66
C CYS A 122 -17.60 20.81 7.39
N ASP A 123 -18.82 21.06 6.92
CA ASP A 123 -19.96 20.22 7.25
C ASP A 123 -19.88 18.94 6.41
N LEU A 124 -19.33 17.88 7.02
CA LEU A 124 -19.29 16.53 6.45
C LEU A 124 -20.66 16.06 5.95
N GLY A 125 -21.77 16.54 6.55
CA GLY A 125 -23.13 16.24 6.11
C GLY A 125 -23.52 16.85 4.75
N GLN A 126 -22.70 17.74 4.18
CA GLN A 126 -22.87 18.25 2.80
C GLN A 126 -21.93 17.57 1.78
N VAL A 127 -20.95 16.78 2.23
CA VAL A 127 -20.05 16.04 1.35
C VAL A 127 -20.63 14.64 1.13
N PRO A 128 -20.95 14.23 -0.12
CA PRO A 128 -21.43 12.87 -0.36
C PRO A 128 -20.36 11.84 -0.02
N ASP A 129 -20.76 10.73 0.60
CA ASP A 129 -19.89 9.56 0.75
C ASP A 129 -19.56 8.97 -0.63
N THR A 130 -18.27 8.82 -0.95
CA THR A 130 -17.85 8.09 -2.15
C THR A 130 -17.99 6.59 -1.93
N LEU A 131 -19.00 6.00 -2.55
CA LEU A 131 -19.30 4.56 -2.46
C LEU A 131 -18.59 3.70 -3.53
N GLY A 132 -17.70 4.31 -4.31
CA GLY A 132 -16.94 3.63 -5.35
C GLY A 132 -16.14 4.60 -6.20
N PHE A 133 -15.10 4.09 -6.85
CA PHE A 133 -14.21 4.83 -7.72
C PHE A 133 -14.05 4.07 -9.05
N THR A 134 -13.87 4.82 -10.14
CA THR A 134 -13.70 4.30 -11.50
C THR A 134 -12.31 4.63 -12.04
N PHE A 135 -11.59 3.61 -12.49
CA PHE A 135 -10.27 3.74 -13.11
C PHE A 135 -10.27 4.72 -14.28
N ALA A 136 -9.39 5.72 -14.21
CA ALA A 136 -9.17 6.70 -15.26
C ALA A 136 -7.89 6.43 -16.05
N LYS A 137 -6.77 6.20 -15.37
CA LYS A 137 -5.43 6.02 -15.98
C LYS A 137 -4.50 5.24 -15.05
N LYS A 138 -3.38 4.77 -15.61
CA LYS A 138 -2.21 4.33 -14.83
C LYS A 138 -0.97 5.10 -15.29
N PHE A 139 -0.02 5.29 -14.39
CA PHE A 139 1.22 6.01 -14.62
C PHE A 139 2.39 5.32 -13.93
N ASP A 140 3.60 5.58 -14.44
CA ASP A 140 4.86 5.10 -13.89
C ASP A 140 5.42 6.17 -12.95
N THR A 141 5.75 5.79 -11.72
CA THR A 141 6.38 6.68 -10.74
C THR A 141 7.84 6.99 -11.08
N GLY A 142 8.48 6.16 -11.91
CA GLY A 142 9.91 6.19 -12.19
C GLY A 142 10.78 5.94 -10.95
N ILE A 143 10.22 5.33 -9.90
CA ILE A 143 10.98 4.81 -8.75
C ILE A 143 11.68 3.52 -9.20
N PRO A 144 13.01 3.36 -8.99
CA PRO A 144 13.78 2.25 -9.55
C PRO A 144 13.61 0.92 -8.80
N ASP A 145 13.04 0.95 -7.59
CA ASP A 145 12.57 -0.22 -6.87
C ASP A 145 11.07 -0.43 -7.19
N PRO A 146 10.69 -1.57 -7.80
CA PRO A 146 9.34 -1.77 -8.29
C PRO A 146 8.31 -2.16 -7.22
N VAL A 147 8.74 -2.39 -5.97
CA VAL A 147 7.86 -2.80 -4.87
C VAL A 147 7.34 -1.57 -4.13
N LEU A 148 6.26 -0.96 -4.63
CA LEU A 148 5.59 0.19 -4.00
C LEU A 148 4.67 -0.30 -2.88
N GLN A 149 4.75 0.32 -1.70
CA GLN A 149 3.96 -0.08 -0.51
C GLN A 149 3.33 1.13 0.17
N ALA A 150 4.10 2.20 0.40
CA ALA A 150 3.67 3.33 1.22
C ALA A 150 3.38 4.58 0.38
N THR A 151 2.29 5.28 0.68
CA THR A 151 1.86 6.49 -0.02
C THR A 151 1.14 7.47 0.90
N TYR A 152 1.31 8.79 0.69
CA TYR A 152 0.46 9.80 1.32
C TYR A 152 0.31 11.07 0.47
N TYR A 153 -0.79 11.80 0.66
CA TYR A 153 -1.02 13.11 0.06
C TYR A 153 -0.70 14.23 1.07
N ASN A 154 0.28 15.08 0.74
CA ASN A 154 0.67 16.24 1.52
C ASN A 154 -0.27 17.42 1.22
N THR A 155 -1.20 17.71 2.14
CA THR A 155 -2.26 18.70 1.92
C THR A 155 -1.77 20.16 1.92
N GLN A 156 -0.52 20.43 2.28
CA GLN A 156 0.05 21.79 2.27
C GLN A 156 0.68 22.18 0.92
N ASP A 157 1.18 21.22 0.16
CA ASP A 157 1.95 21.46 -1.07
C ASP A 157 1.28 20.89 -2.34
N ASP A 158 0.07 20.32 -2.22
CA ASP A 158 -0.71 19.72 -3.33
C ASP A 158 0.05 18.60 -4.08
N GLU A 159 0.66 17.69 -3.31
CA GLU A 159 1.51 16.62 -3.85
C GLU A 159 1.34 15.28 -3.14
N VAL A 160 1.59 14.19 -3.86
CA VAL A 160 1.62 12.83 -3.32
C VAL A 160 3.07 12.36 -3.17
N MET A 161 3.42 11.86 -1.99
CA MET A 161 4.64 11.09 -1.78
C MET A 161 4.34 9.60 -2.05
N VAL A 162 5.10 8.98 -2.94
CA VAL A 162 5.06 7.54 -3.24
C VAL A 162 6.38 6.89 -2.84
N MET A 163 6.33 5.75 -2.16
CA MET A 163 7.50 5.11 -1.53
C MET A 163 7.51 3.59 -1.72
N SER A 164 8.72 3.03 -1.75
CA SER A 164 8.99 1.62 -1.99
C SER A 164 9.53 0.88 -0.77
N PHE A 165 9.38 -0.45 -0.77
CA PHE A 165 9.79 -1.37 0.29
C PHE A 165 11.28 -1.31 0.64
N SER A 166 12.16 -1.10 -0.35
CA SER A 166 13.60 -0.91 -0.13
C SER A 166 14.00 0.55 0.17
N GLY A 167 13.03 1.43 0.41
CA GLY A 167 13.26 2.77 0.91
C GLY A 167 13.63 3.81 -0.15
N LYS A 168 13.04 3.73 -1.35
CA LYS A 168 13.08 4.80 -2.35
C LYS A 168 11.77 5.58 -2.35
N ALA A 169 11.83 6.89 -2.54
CA ALA A 169 10.68 7.77 -2.48
C ALA A 169 10.68 8.81 -3.61
N ARG A 170 9.49 9.27 -4.01
CA ARG A 170 9.33 10.37 -4.97
C ARG A 170 8.05 11.16 -4.73
N ARG A 171 8.15 12.47 -4.92
CA ARG A 171 7.03 13.43 -4.95
C ARG A 171 6.40 13.51 -6.33
N MET A 172 5.08 13.50 -6.38
CA MET A 172 4.25 13.41 -7.59
C MET A 172 3.14 14.47 -7.54
N ALA A 173 2.85 15.12 -8.65
CA ALA A 173 1.67 15.97 -8.80
C ALA A 173 0.41 15.11 -8.95
N LEU A 174 -0.78 15.68 -8.70
CA LEU A 174 -2.07 14.96 -8.79
C LEU A 174 -2.39 14.38 -10.18
N ASP A 175 -1.68 14.78 -11.23
CA ASP A 175 -1.81 14.19 -12.56
C ASP A 175 -0.93 12.95 -12.79
N GLY A 176 -0.08 12.57 -11.82
CA GLY A 176 0.90 11.49 -11.94
C GLY A 176 2.26 11.93 -12.50
N THR A 177 2.52 13.23 -12.65
CA THR A 177 3.83 13.77 -13.07
C THR A 177 4.82 13.83 -11.89
N PRO A 178 6.06 13.31 -12.04
CA PRO A 178 7.12 13.51 -11.04
C PRO A 178 7.47 14.99 -10.79
N LEU A 179 7.49 15.40 -9.52
CA LEU A 179 7.89 16.75 -9.10
C LEU A 179 9.38 16.86 -8.74
N ALA A 180 10.05 15.74 -8.45
CA ALA A 180 11.43 15.71 -7.98
C ALA A 180 12.21 14.48 -8.45
N ASP A 181 13.52 14.51 -8.24
CA ASP A 181 14.37 13.31 -8.25
C ASP A 181 13.96 12.32 -7.14
N VAL A 182 14.37 11.06 -7.29
CA VAL A 182 14.12 10.02 -6.29
C VAL A 182 15.01 10.27 -5.07
N ILE A 183 14.41 10.31 -3.88
CA ILE A 183 15.09 10.46 -2.59
C ILE A 183 15.10 9.14 -1.81
N ASP A 184 15.92 9.07 -0.77
CA ASP A 184 15.96 7.94 0.16
C ASP A 184 14.97 8.15 1.32
N VAL A 185 14.22 7.10 1.65
CA VAL A 185 13.46 7.00 2.91
C VAL A 185 14.46 6.93 4.08
N PRO A 186 14.20 7.56 5.25
CA PRO A 186 15.13 7.53 6.37
C PRO A 186 15.40 6.10 6.89
N PRO A 187 16.63 5.79 7.39
CA PRO A 187 16.99 4.48 7.91
C PRO A 187 16.07 3.95 9.02
N GLU A 188 15.47 4.84 9.81
CA GLU A 188 14.51 4.53 10.87
C GLU A 188 13.22 3.87 10.33
N ALA A 189 12.87 4.14 9.07
CA ALA A 189 11.77 3.52 8.33
C ALA A 189 12.28 2.45 7.32
N GLN A 190 13.49 1.91 7.51
CA GLN A 190 14.07 0.88 6.65
C GLN A 190 14.62 -0.33 7.44
N PRO A 191 14.74 -1.50 6.77
CA PRO A 191 14.02 -1.89 5.55
C PRO A 191 12.54 -2.17 5.87
N LYS A 192 11.73 -2.50 4.86
CA LYS A 192 10.32 -2.91 5.02
C LYS A 192 9.40 -1.76 5.47
N LEU A 193 9.53 -0.60 4.83
CA LEU A 193 8.45 0.40 4.82
C LEU A 193 7.25 -0.24 4.11
N ASP A 194 6.10 -0.28 4.79
CA ASP A 194 4.85 -0.82 4.22
C ASP A 194 3.80 0.28 4.08
N GLY A 195 3.42 0.94 5.18
CA GLY A 195 2.32 1.92 5.15
C GLY A 195 2.77 3.36 5.32
N ALA A 196 1.92 4.29 4.90
CA ALA A 196 2.04 5.69 5.30
C ALA A 196 0.71 6.43 5.27
N THR A 197 0.66 7.57 5.96
CA THR A 197 -0.42 8.55 5.85
C THR A 197 0.11 9.96 6.10
N TYR A 198 -0.73 10.97 5.91
CA TYR A 198 -0.38 12.36 6.20
C TYR A 198 -1.12 12.85 7.45
N ASP A 199 -0.44 13.66 8.25
CA ASP A 199 -1.00 14.32 9.42
C ASP A 199 -1.29 15.81 9.10
N PRO A 200 -2.55 16.20 8.81
CA PRO A 200 -2.92 17.56 8.48
C PRO A 200 -2.97 18.51 9.68
N VAL A 201 -2.81 18.02 10.91
CA VAL A 201 -2.87 18.81 12.15
C VAL A 201 -1.46 19.16 12.66
N ASN A 202 -0.48 18.26 12.50
CA ASN A 202 0.92 18.55 12.81
C ASN A 202 1.78 18.89 11.56
N HIS A 203 1.24 18.72 10.35
CA HIS A 203 1.95 18.81 9.05
C HIS A 203 3.14 17.86 8.95
N ARG A 204 2.88 16.55 9.14
CA ARG A 204 3.91 15.48 9.13
C ARG A 204 3.54 14.36 8.18
N GLY A 205 4.53 13.76 7.55
CA GLY A 205 4.39 12.41 7.01
C GLY A 205 4.46 11.40 8.15
N LEU A 206 3.56 10.42 8.17
CA LEU A 206 3.58 9.31 9.13
C LEU A 206 3.89 8.03 8.34
N LEU A 207 5.01 7.37 8.64
CA LEU A 207 5.45 6.14 7.97
C LEU A 207 5.36 4.96 8.95
N ILE A 208 4.97 3.77 8.48
CA ILE A 208 5.02 2.54 9.29
C ILE A 208 5.77 1.41 8.59
N THR A 209 6.66 0.74 9.31
CA THR A 209 7.33 -0.47 8.82
C THR A 209 6.56 -1.74 9.21
N GLN A 210 6.83 -2.84 8.53
CA GLN A 210 6.35 -4.18 8.91
C GLN A 210 6.66 -4.55 10.37
N GLY A 211 7.73 -3.99 10.93
CA GLY A 211 8.10 -4.14 12.35
C GLY A 211 7.26 -3.31 13.32
N CYS A 212 6.22 -2.61 12.84
CA CYS A 212 5.39 -1.69 13.59
C CYS A 212 6.17 -0.51 14.21
N MET A 213 7.26 -0.07 13.55
CA MET A 213 7.93 1.19 13.84
C MET A 213 7.18 2.32 13.14
N LEU A 214 6.57 3.22 13.91
CA LEU A 214 5.98 4.46 13.41
C LEU A 214 7.06 5.54 13.39
N VAL A 215 7.29 6.15 12.22
CA VAL A 215 8.29 7.21 12.03
C VAL A 215 7.59 8.45 11.50
N GLU A 216 7.74 9.56 12.23
CA GLU A 216 7.22 10.86 11.84
C GLU A 216 8.30 11.63 11.10
N VAL A 217 7.96 12.19 9.93
CA VAL A 217 8.92 12.83 9.02
C VAL A 217 8.41 14.18 8.50
N GLU A 218 9.34 15.03 8.08
CA GLU A 218 9.03 16.22 7.28
C GLU A 218 8.49 15.78 5.88
N PRO A 219 7.31 16.26 5.45
CA PRO A 219 6.61 15.76 4.25
C PRO A 219 7.37 15.81 2.92
N GLN A 220 8.30 16.75 2.70
CA GLN A 220 8.96 16.90 1.40
C GLN A 220 10.33 16.22 1.31
N THR A 221 11.09 16.24 2.40
CA THR A 221 12.48 15.74 2.47
C THR A 221 12.62 14.40 3.18
N LEU A 222 11.56 13.92 3.84
CA LEU A 222 11.54 12.75 4.70
C LEU A 222 12.53 12.83 5.89
N GLN A 223 12.93 14.04 6.30
CA GLN A 223 13.75 14.21 7.50
C GLN A 223 12.99 13.73 8.75
N VAL A 224 13.57 12.80 9.52
CA VAL A 224 12.97 12.26 10.75
C VAL A 224 12.77 13.35 11.79
N ILE A 225 11.57 13.36 12.38
CA ILE A 225 11.14 14.21 13.50
C ILE A 225 11.09 13.37 14.79
N GLU A 226 10.42 12.22 14.75
CA GLU A 226 10.25 11.30 15.89
C GLU A 226 10.10 9.86 15.39
N SER A 227 10.37 8.86 16.22
CA SER A 227 10.22 7.44 15.88
C SER A 227 9.81 6.63 17.12
N GLN A 228 8.78 5.80 17.03
CA GLN A 228 8.33 4.96 18.14
C GLN A 228 7.88 3.55 17.71
N GLN A 229 8.30 2.55 18.50
CA GLN A 229 7.82 1.17 18.38
C GLN A 229 6.39 1.08 18.93
N LEU A 230 5.43 0.69 18.10
CA LEU A 230 4.07 0.43 18.54
C LEU A 230 4.02 -0.94 19.24
N GLY A 231 3.44 -0.97 20.44
CA GLY A 231 3.66 -2.02 21.44
C GLY A 231 2.48 -2.99 21.68
N PHE A 232 1.67 -3.26 20.66
CA PHE A 232 0.34 -3.88 20.83
C PHE A 232 0.21 -5.29 20.24
N GLY A 233 1.31 -6.04 20.06
CA GLY A 233 1.22 -7.43 19.58
C GLY A 233 0.63 -7.61 18.18
N MET A 234 0.61 -6.55 17.37
CA MET A 234 0.39 -6.62 15.93
C MET A 234 1.50 -7.46 15.28
N SER A 235 1.19 -8.16 14.18
CA SER A 235 2.14 -9.12 13.59
C SER A 235 2.98 -8.53 12.47
N ILE A 236 2.33 -7.86 11.50
CA ILE A 236 2.95 -7.12 10.39
C ILE A 236 2.09 -5.87 10.25
N CYS A 237 2.66 -4.69 10.50
CA CYS A 237 1.94 -3.44 10.28
C CYS A 237 2.09 -3.03 8.82
N ALA A 238 1.03 -3.26 8.04
CA ALA A 238 0.99 -3.05 6.60
C ALA A 238 0.49 -1.63 6.30
N GLY A 239 -0.81 -1.41 6.12
CA GLY A 239 -1.39 -0.07 5.95
C GLY A 239 -1.46 0.79 7.23
N LEU A 240 -1.48 2.12 7.03
CA LEU A 240 -1.66 3.15 8.05
C LEU A 240 -2.62 4.23 7.56
N ALA A 241 -3.59 4.63 8.38
CA ALA A 241 -4.43 5.80 8.16
C ALA A 241 -4.64 6.61 9.45
N LEU A 242 -4.96 7.89 9.31
CA LEU A 242 -5.41 8.78 10.39
C LEU A 242 -6.90 9.06 10.18
N GLY A 243 -7.73 8.81 11.19
CA GLY A 243 -9.18 9.06 11.10
C GLY A 243 -9.60 10.44 11.59
N LEU A 244 -10.83 10.85 11.24
CA LEU A 244 -11.44 12.09 11.73
C LEU A 244 -11.75 12.04 13.25
N ASP A 245 -11.86 10.84 13.84
CA ASP A 245 -11.85 10.64 15.31
C ASP A 245 -10.45 10.81 15.94
N ASN A 246 -9.49 11.31 15.17
CA ASN A 246 -8.11 11.63 15.54
C ASN A 246 -7.28 10.42 15.99
N ASN A 247 -7.72 9.20 15.68
CA ASN A 247 -7.01 7.96 16.01
C ASN A 247 -6.20 7.44 14.82
N LEU A 248 -5.15 6.66 15.11
CA LEU A 248 -4.38 5.92 14.12
C LEU A 248 -5.06 4.59 13.83
N TYR A 249 -5.18 4.23 12.57
CA TYR A 249 -5.77 2.98 12.07
C TYR A 249 -4.68 2.19 11.36
N ILE A 250 -4.44 0.97 11.82
CA ILE A 250 -3.33 0.14 11.37
C ILE A 250 -3.88 -1.20 10.89
N ALA A 251 -3.46 -1.64 9.71
CA ALA A 251 -3.68 -3.00 9.25
C ALA A 251 -2.61 -3.93 9.83
N SER A 252 -3.02 -4.85 10.71
CA SER A 252 -2.16 -5.93 11.20
C SER A 252 -2.33 -7.14 10.29
N TYR A 253 -1.69 -7.12 9.11
CA TYR A 253 -1.83 -8.15 8.06
C TYR A 253 -1.66 -9.58 8.60
N GLY A 254 -0.65 -9.81 9.45
CA GLY A 254 -0.41 -11.13 10.05
C GLY A 254 -1.38 -11.55 11.17
N THR A 255 -2.40 -10.75 11.51
CA THR A 255 -3.52 -11.13 12.40
C THR A 255 -4.91 -10.85 11.84
N ASP A 256 -5.01 -10.25 10.65
CA ASP A 256 -6.27 -9.79 10.03
C ASP A 256 -7.11 -8.86 10.92
N GLU A 257 -6.42 -8.01 11.69
CA GLU A 257 -7.04 -7.04 12.57
C GLU A 257 -6.81 -5.60 12.08
N MET A 258 -7.89 -4.81 12.03
CA MET A 258 -7.76 -3.36 12.09
C MET A 258 -7.59 -2.96 13.55
N VAL A 259 -6.38 -2.52 13.89
CA VAL A 259 -6.02 -2.06 15.24
C VAL A 259 -6.08 -0.54 15.24
N VAL A 260 -6.89 0.02 16.14
CA VAL A 260 -7.07 1.46 16.29
C VAL A 260 -6.38 1.92 17.55
N LEU A 261 -5.43 2.83 17.41
CA LEU A 261 -4.62 3.39 18.50
C LEU A 261 -4.93 4.88 18.70
N SER A 262 -4.64 5.40 19.89
CA SER A 262 -4.59 6.84 20.12
C SER A 262 -3.59 7.50 19.16
N ARG A 263 -3.86 8.76 18.78
CA ARG A 263 -3.00 9.59 17.92
C ARG A 263 -1.50 9.49 18.20
N ASP A 264 -1.15 9.45 19.48
CA ASP A 264 0.22 9.46 19.99
C ASP A 264 0.90 8.09 20.00
N GLY A 265 0.22 7.04 19.49
CA GLY A 265 0.71 5.66 19.40
C GLY A 265 0.77 4.89 20.72
N LYS A 266 0.24 5.44 21.84
CA LYS A 266 0.53 4.94 23.20
C LYS A 266 -0.63 4.21 23.89
N SER A 267 -1.84 4.22 23.33
CA SER A 267 -3.00 3.48 23.85
C SER A 267 -3.72 2.72 22.73
N GLU A 268 -4.12 1.48 22.98
CA GLU A 268 -5.08 0.77 22.11
C GLU A 268 -6.51 1.23 22.44
N ILE A 269 -7.28 1.59 21.41
CA ILE A 269 -8.67 2.05 21.52
C ILE A 269 -9.64 0.91 21.23
N ARG A 270 -9.41 0.16 20.15
CA ARG A 270 -10.24 -0.96 19.70
C ARG A 270 -9.53 -1.84 18.67
N ARG A 271 -10.04 -3.05 18.48
CA ARG A 271 -9.71 -3.94 17.35
C ARG A 271 -10.96 -4.33 16.57
N VAL A 272 -10.78 -4.66 15.30
CA VAL A 272 -11.79 -5.29 14.46
C VAL A 272 -11.17 -6.49 13.76
N ASP A 273 -11.77 -7.66 13.95
CA ASP A 273 -11.52 -8.88 13.17
C ASP A 273 -12.08 -8.69 11.75
N MET A 274 -11.19 -8.53 10.77
CA MET A 274 -11.55 -8.16 9.40
C MET A 274 -12.09 -9.37 8.61
N ILE A 275 -11.63 -10.58 8.92
CA ILE A 275 -12.18 -11.81 8.34
C ILE A 275 -13.63 -12.01 8.82
N ALA A 276 -13.87 -11.96 10.13
CA ALA A 276 -15.18 -12.26 10.69
C ALA A 276 -16.21 -11.14 10.48
N LYS A 277 -15.78 -9.87 10.39
CA LYS A 277 -16.70 -8.72 10.24
C LYS A 277 -16.83 -8.20 8.80
N VAL A 278 -15.73 -8.12 8.06
CA VAL A 278 -15.68 -7.53 6.71
C VAL A 278 -15.64 -8.61 5.62
N GLN A 279 -15.14 -9.82 5.92
CA GLN A 279 -14.74 -10.87 4.98
C GLN A 279 -13.51 -10.47 4.15
N LEU A 280 -12.59 -9.75 4.78
CA LEU A 280 -11.30 -9.34 4.22
C LEU A 280 -10.19 -10.20 4.87
N ASP A 281 -9.48 -10.98 4.06
CA ASP A 281 -8.46 -11.97 4.43
C ASP A 281 -7.12 -11.51 3.82
N GLY A 282 -6.07 -11.42 4.64
CA GLY A 282 -4.83 -10.68 4.39
C GLY A 282 -5.06 -9.18 4.28
N PHE A 283 -5.66 -8.57 5.32
CA PHE A 283 -5.92 -7.13 5.38
C PHE A 283 -4.62 -6.31 5.33
N ASP A 284 -4.50 -5.44 4.33
CA ASP A 284 -3.23 -4.82 3.93
C ASP A 284 -3.34 -3.29 3.85
N GLY A 285 -3.69 -2.72 2.70
CA GLY A 285 -3.91 -1.28 2.57
C GLY A 285 -5.15 -0.75 3.29
N ILE A 286 -5.00 0.39 3.97
CA ILE A 286 -6.10 1.20 4.53
C ILE A 286 -5.83 2.69 4.28
N THR A 287 -6.87 3.44 3.90
CA THR A 287 -6.82 4.89 3.81
C THR A 287 -8.17 5.51 4.17
N LEU A 288 -8.18 6.71 4.76
CA LEU A 288 -9.39 7.50 4.96
C LEU A 288 -9.90 8.00 3.61
N ILE A 289 -11.21 7.98 3.39
CA ILE A 289 -11.82 8.54 2.17
C ILE A 289 -11.98 10.06 2.33
N ALA A 290 -11.49 10.81 1.33
CA ALA A 290 -11.57 12.25 1.27
C ALA A 290 -12.99 12.78 1.51
N GLY A 291 -13.18 13.50 2.63
CA GLY A 291 -14.46 14.09 3.02
C GLY A 291 -15.45 13.13 3.67
N SER A 292 -14.99 12.01 4.23
CA SER A 292 -15.83 10.98 4.85
C SER A 292 -15.25 10.49 6.18
N GLU A 293 -16.11 9.92 7.04
CA GLU A 293 -15.68 9.15 8.22
C GLU A 293 -15.30 7.69 7.87
N ASN A 294 -15.45 7.30 6.59
CA ASN A 294 -15.26 5.95 6.09
C ASN A 294 -13.85 5.72 5.51
N PHE A 295 -13.42 4.47 5.52
CA PHE A 295 -12.11 4.03 5.05
C PHE A 295 -12.25 3.10 3.85
N LEU A 296 -11.41 3.32 2.84
CA LEU A 296 -11.14 2.34 1.78
C LEU A 296 -10.11 1.35 2.33
N VAL A 297 -10.49 0.07 2.36
CA VAL A 297 -9.66 -1.03 2.87
C VAL A 297 -9.52 -2.13 1.84
N MET A 298 -8.38 -2.82 1.84
CA MET A 298 -8.09 -3.86 0.84
C MET A 298 -7.21 -5.00 1.35
N SER A 299 -7.14 -6.04 0.55
CA SER A 299 -6.23 -7.17 0.69
C SER A 299 -5.44 -7.37 -0.60
N THR A 300 -4.17 -7.72 -0.42
CA THR A 300 -3.17 -8.01 -1.46
C THR A 300 -3.11 -9.52 -1.77
N SER A 301 -3.45 -10.35 -0.78
CA SER A 301 -3.36 -11.81 -0.79
C SER A 301 -4.32 -12.38 0.26
N PRO A 302 -5.07 -13.48 0.03
CA PRO A 302 -4.95 -14.41 -1.11
C PRO A 302 -5.63 -13.95 -2.40
N ALA A 303 -6.30 -12.79 -2.40
CA ALA A 303 -6.92 -12.20 -3.58
C ALA A 303 -6.90 -10.67 -3.50
N ALA A 304 -6.71 -9.99 -4.63
CA ALA A 304 -6.82 -8.53 -4.74
C ALA A 304 -8.30 -8.11 -4.60
N ILE A 305 -8.71 -7.75 -3.37
CA ILE A 305 -10.10 -7.43 -3.00
C ILE A 305 -10.16 -6.16 -2.13
N ALA A 306 -11.23 -5.38 -2.25
CA ALA A 306 -11.41 -4.15 -1.48
C ALA A 306 -12.86 -3.97 -0.99
N ALA A 307 -13.03 -3.20 0.09
CA ALA A 307 -14.30 -2.81 0.69
C ALA A 307 -14.25 -1.36 1.17
N ILE A 308 -15.41 -0.79 1.54
CA ILE A 308 -15.48 0.47 2.30
C ILE A 308 -16.17 0.20 3.63
N ILE A 309 -15.55 0.66 4.71
CA ILE A 309 -16.00 0.44 6.09
C ILE A 309 -16.03 1.76 6.88
N ASP A 310 -16.81 1.82 7.95
CA ASP A 310 -16.63 2.84 8.98
C ASP A 310 -15.42 2.53 9.89
N GLY A 311 -15.03 3.47 10.75
CA GLY A 311 -13.96 3.27 11.72
C GLY A 311 -14.20 2.18 12.78
N PHE A 312 -15.39 1.56 12.82
CA PHE A 312 -15.69 0.38 13.64
C PHE A 312 -15.69 -0.91 12.82
N GLY A 313 -15.43 -0.86 11.51
CA GLY A 313 -15.48 -1.99 10.59
C GLY A 313 -16.90 -2.43 10.22
N ASN A 314 -17.92 -1.58 10.38
CA ASN A 314 -19.22 -1.83 9.78
C ASN A 314 -19.11 -1.62 8.26
N VAL A 315 -19.63 -2.57 7.49
CA VAL A 315 -19.49 -2.57 6.02
C VAL A 315 -20.46 -1.58 5.39
N ILE A 316 -19.91 -0.60 4.67
CA ILE A 316 -20.64 0.40 3.89
C ILE A 316 -20.76 -0.08 2.43
N VAL A 317 -19.64 -0.54 1.86
CA VAL A 317 -19.58 -1.20 0.55
C VAL A 317 -18.91 -2.56 0.72
N PRO A 318 -19.56 -3.67 0.34
CA PRO A 318 -19.04 -5.01 0.57
C PRO A 318 -17.78 -5.32 -0.24
N VAL A 319 -17.02 -6.29 0.25
CA VAL A 319 -15.83 -6.84 -0.40
C VAL A 319 -16.13 -7.24 -1.86
N ALA A 320 -15.34 -6.70 -2.80
CA ALA A 320 -15.36 -7.07 -4.21
C ALA A 320 -13.94 -7.14 -4.79
N PRO A 321 -13.72 -7.89 -5.88
CA PRO A 321 -12.40 -7.95 -6.54
C PRO A 321 -12.00 -6.62 -7.16
N ILE A 322 -10.79 -6.17 -6.85
CA ILE A 322 -10.22 -4.93 -7.37
C ILE A 322 -10.07 -5.06 -8.88
N GLY A 323 -10.38 -3.97 -9.59
CA GLY A 323 -10.17 -3.86 -11.04
C GLY A 323 -11.28 -4.45 -11.91
N GLN A 324 -12.28 -5.10 -11.31
CA GLN A 324 -13.45 -5.65 -12.00
C GLN A 324 -14.54 -4.57 -12.21
N ALA A 325 -15.75 -4.98 -12.59
CA ALA A 325 -16.89 -4.07 -12.79
C ALA A 325 -17.68 -3.74 -11.49
N GLN A 326 -17.08 -3.93 -10.32
CA GLN A 326 -17.74 -3.79 -9.01
C GLN A 326 -17.04 -2.77 -8.11
N ALA A 327 -17.83 -2.00 -7.36
CA ALA A 327 -17.33 -1.11 -6.32
C ALA A 327 -16.68 -1.93 -5.17
N PRO A 328 -15.64 -1.41 -4.49
CA PRO A 328 -15.23 -0.01 -4.50
C PRO A 328 -14.26 0.41 -5.61
N LEU A 329 -13.45 -0.49 -6.18
CA LEU A 329 -12.38 -0.11 -7.13
C LEU A 329 -12.59 -0.76 -8.51
N LYS A 330 -13.22 -0.01 -9.43
CA LYS A 330 -13.66 -0.53 -10.73
C LYS A 330 -12.66 -0.27 -11.85
N GLY A 331 -12.36 -1.30 -12.64
CA GLY A 331 -11.51 -1.19 -13.83
C GLY A 331 -10.01 -1.04 -13.53
N GLY A 332 -9.18 -1.03 -14.57
CA GLY A 332 -7.72 -0.85 -14.45
C GLY A 332 -6.94 -2.16 -14.29
N MET A 333 -7.45 -3.13 -13.51
CA MET A 333 -6.84 -4.45 -13.29
C MET A 333 -5.37 -4.38 -12.77
N PRO A 334 -5.14 -3.86 -11.54
CA PRO A 334 -3.84 -3.97 -10.88
C PRO A 334 -3.49 -5.43 -10.59
N SER A 335 -2.21 -5.76 -10.62
CA SER A 335 -1.70 -7.13 -10.55
C SER A 335 -1.47 -7.59 -9.11
N LEU A 336 -0.93 -6.70 -8.28
CA LEU A 336 -0.69 -6.90 -6.86
C LEU A 336 -0.77 -5.53 -6.15
N PRO A 337 -1.99 -5.00 -5.91
CA PRO A 337 -2.18 -3.69 -5.29
C PRO A 337 -1.78 -3.72 -3.81
N ASP A 338 -1.16 -2.65 -3.33
CA ASP A 338 -0.46 -2.67 -2.03
C ASP A 338 -0.49 -1.28 -1.35
N ALA A 339 0.06 -0.25 -2.01
CA ALA A 339 -0.11 1.13 -1.56
C ALA A 339 -1.49 1.69 -1.93
N VAL A 340 -2.16 2.37 -0.99
CA VAL A 340 -3.44 3.06 -1.24
C VAL A 340 -3.51 4.42 -0.53
N LEU A 341 -4.04 5.44 -1.22
CA LEU A 341 -4.42 6.72 -0.62
C LEU A 341 -5.71 7.27 -1.24
N THR A 342 -6.36 8.23 -0.57
CA THR A 342 -7.23 9.19 -1.27
C THR A 342 -6.68 10.61 -1.19
N ILE A 343 -6.91 11.37 -2.26
CA ILE A 343 -6.42 12.73 -2.47
C ILE A 343 -7.57 13.69 -2.18
N CYS A 344 -7.46 14.54 -1.16
CA CYS A 344 -8.58 15.41 -0.82
C CYS A 344 -8.80 16.58 -1.77
N GLY A 345 -7.82 16.97 -2.62
CA GLY A 345 -7.98 18.08 -3.56
C GLY A 345 -8.91 17.78 -4.75
N ASN A 346 -9.17 16.50 -5.04
CA ASN A 346 -10.07 16.06 -6.11
C ASN A 346 -10.94 14.83 -5.75
N GLY A 347 -10.74 14.20 -4.60
CA GLY A 347 -11.49 13.01 -4.16
C GLY A 347 -11.05 11.70 -4.82
N HIS A 348 -9.96 11.69 -5.60
CA HIS A 348 -9.46 10.48 -6.25
C HIS A 348 -8.89 9.47 -5.24
N ALA A 349 -9.00 8.19 -5.56
CA ALA A 349 -8.20 7.14 -4.94
C ALA A 349 -7.01 6.79 -5.84
N TRP A 350 -5.82 6.73 -5.26
CA TRP A 350 -4.62 6.20 -5.91
C TRP A 350 -4.27 4.85 -5.31
N LEU A 351 -3.85 3.94 -6.17
CA LEU A 351 -3.54 2.56 -5.83
C LEU A 351 -2.26 2.14 -6.54
N CYS A 352 -1.18 1.86 -5.83
CA CYS A 352 0.08 1.43 -6.43
C CYS A 352 0.27 -0.09 -6.33
N GLU A 353 0.83 -0.69 -7.38
CA GLU A 353 1.09 -2.12 -7.42
C GLU A 353 2.56 -2.44 -7.14
N ALA A 354 2.77 -3.49 -6.36
CA ALA A 354 4.07 -4.12 -6.24
C ALA A 354 4.50 -4.75 -7.58
N TYR A 355 5.82 -4.77 -7.79
CA TYR A 355 6.54 -5.35 -8.93
C TYR A 355 6.53 -4.60 -10.28
N ASN A 356 5.94 -3.40 -10.40
CA ASN A 356 6.04 -2.60 -11.65
C ASN A 356 6.36 -1.10 -11.51
N SER A 357 6.51 -0.52 -10.30
CA SER A 357 6.62 0.95 -10.10
C SER A 357 5.40 1.76 -10.57
N ILE A 358 4.25 1.10 -10.81
CA ILE A 358 3.04 1.69 -11.39
C ILE A 358 2.02 2.06 -10.30
N CYS A 359 1.37 3.21 -10.48
CA CYS A 359 0.15 3.57 -9.76
C CYS A 359 -1.05 3.73 -10.70
N PHE A 360 -2.23 3.44 -10.19
CA PHE A 360 -3.53 3.46 -10.85
C PHE A 360 -4.38 4.56 -10.21
N ASP A 361 -4.94 5.43 -11.03
CA ASP A 361 -5.76 6.58 -10.65
C ASP A 361 -7.24 6.27 -10.84
N TYR A 362 -8.03 6.40 -9.78
CA TYR A 362 -9.47 6.14 -9.78
C TYR A 362 -10.25 7.41 -9.37
N VAL A 363 -11.09 7.88 -10.28
CA VAL A 363 -12.01 9.03 -10.10
C VAL A 363 -13.18 8.60 -9.20
N PRO A 364 -13.64 9.41 -8.22
CA PRO A 364 -14.81 9.09 -7.40
C PRO A 364 -16.10 9.03 -8.24
N ASP A 365 -16.97 8.04 -7.96
CA ASP A 365 -18.22 7.84 -8.71
C ASP A 365 -19.24 8.98 -8.57
N ASP A 366 -19.15 9.73 -7.47
CA ASP A 366 -19.94 10.94 -7.21
C ASP A 366 -19.35 12.22 -7.82
N GLY A 367 -18.16 12.13 -8.43
CA GLY A 367 -17.48 13.21 -9.15
C GLY A 367 -16.43 13.95 -8.33
N ASP A 368 -15.49 14.59 -9.05
CA ASP A 368 -14.32 15.29 -8.49
C ASP A 368 -14.75 16.33 -7.43
N LYS A 369 -14.11 16.30 -6.26
CA LYS A 369 -14.43 17.19 -5.12
C LYS A 369 -13.19 17.58 -4.31
N ASP A 370 -13.08 18.87 -3.98
CA ASP A 370 -12.18 19.32 -2.91
C ASP A 370 -12.85 19.10 -1.56
N ALA A 371 -12.29 18.18 -0.79
CA ALA A 371 -12.66 17.86 0.58
C ALA A 371 -11.49 18.06 1.56
N CYS A 372 -10.44 18.80 1.19
CA CYS A 372 -9.34 19.08 2.11
C CYS A 372 -9.73 19.88 3.37
N PRO A 373 -10.71 20.81 3.33
CA PRO A 373 -11.28 21.41 4.55
C PRO A 373 -11.92 20.40 5.53
N CYS A 374 -12.13 19.16 5.10
CA CYS A 374 -12.82 18.10 5.85
C CYS A 374 -11.88 17.07 6.49
N LEU A 375 -10.55 17.18 6.30
CA LEU A 375 -9.57 16.25 6.88
C LEU A 375 -9.08 16.64 8.29
N ILE A 376 -9.48 17.81 8.81
CA ILE A 376 -9.11 18.27 10.14
C ILE A 376 -10.25 17.90 11.12
N PRO A 377 -9.97 17.13 12.21
CA PRO A 377 -10.94 16.88 13.27
C PRO A 377 -11.55 18.19 13.81
N GLN A 378 -12.88 18.24 13.88
CA GLN A 378 -13.67 19.41 14.34
C GLN A 378 -13.83 19.43 15.88
#